data_AF-A0A9K3HW98-F1
#
_entry.id   AF-A0A9K3HW98-F1
#
_cell.length_a   1.000
_cell.length_b   1.000
_cell.length_c   1.000
_cell.angle_alpha   90.00
_cell.angle_beta   90.00
_cell.angle_gamma   90.00
#
_symmetry.space_group_name_H-M   'P 1'
#
loop_
_entity.id
_entity.type
_entity.pdbx_description
1 polymer ?
#
loop_
_entity_poly.entity_id
_entity_poly.type
_entity_poly.pdbx_seq_one_letter_code
_entity_poly.pdbx_strand_id
1 'polypeptide(L)'
;MCHCIYYFQIVSASQAGDIQFLDIRNQSEAYLTIDAHRGSLTAFAIHRHAPLVASNSAKQLIKVFNTEGEQLDTIRYSPNFMARKVGSATSLAFHPYQILLAAGSTDACVSIYADEVDA
;
A
#
# COMPACT_ATOMS: atom_id res chain seq x y z
N MET A 1 -11.87 -26.43 0.11
CA MET A 1 -11.25 -26.07 1.39
C MET A 1 -10.81 -24.61 1.29
N CYS A 2 -11.67 -23.69 1.74
CA CYS A 2 -11.40 -22.25 1.67
C CYS A 2 -10.36 -21.89 2.74
N HIS A 3 -9.12 -21.65 2.31
CA HIS A 3 -8.06 -21.10 3.14
C HIS A 3 -8.34 -19.61 3.41
N CYS A 4 -9.25 -19.32 4.34
CA CYS A 4 -9.35 -18.01 5.00
C CYS A 4 -8.26 -17.90 6.08
N ILE A 5 -6.99 -17.84 5.69
CA ILE A 5 -5.85 -17.80 6.65
C ILE A 5 -5.49 -16.38 7.11
N TYR A 6 -6.05 -15.32 6.51
CA TYR A 6 -5.65 -13.94 6.79
C TYR A 6 -6.23 -13.32 8.08
N TYR A 7 -7.04 -14.04 8.86
CA TYR A 7 -7.65 -13.48 10.07
C TYR A 7 -6.68 -13.29 11.25
N PHE A 8 -5.45 -13.80 11.15
CA PHE A 8 -4.47 -13.81 12.24
C PHE A 8 -3.19 -13.04 11.94
N GLN A 9 -3.13 -12.31 10.82
CA GLN A 9 -1.97 -11.48 10.48
C GLN A 9 -2.26 -10.01 10.78
N ILE A 10 -1.36 -9.39 11.53
CA ILE A 10 -1.32 -7.95 11.75
C ILE A 10 -0.21 -7.40 10.86
N VAL A 11 -0.54 -6.35 10.11
CA VAL A 11 0.46 -5.61 9.34
C VAL A 11 0.61 -4.24 9.97
N SER A 12 1.83 -3.92 10.34
CA SER A 12 2.23 -2.62 10.88
C SER A 12 3.03 -1.88 9.81
N ALA A 13 2.84 -0.57 9.72
CA ALA A 13 3.64 0.30 8.86
C ALA A 13 4.12 1.49 9.70
N SER A 14 5.41 1.80 9.60
CA SER A 14 6.05 2.91 10.30
C SER A 14 6.32 4.07 9.35
N GLN A 15 6.35 5.30 9.88
CA GLN A 15 6.79 6.48 9.12
C GLN A 15 8.25 6.36 8.66
N ALA A 16 9.06 5.53 9.33
CA ALA A 16 10.41 5.16 8.91
C ALA A 16 10.45 4.45 7.54
N GLY A 17 9.31 3.91 7.09
CA GLY A 17 9.14 3.23 5.81
C GLY A 17 9.27 1.71 5.88
N ASP A 18 9.41 1.18 7.10
CA ASP A 18 9.34 -0.24 7.39
C ASP A 18 7.89 -0.70 7.49
N ILE A 19 7.59 -1.83 6.85
CA ILE A 19 6.32 -2.53 6.94
C ILE A 19 6.62 -3.91 7.53
N GLN A 20 5.95 -4.25 8.62
CA GLN A 20 6.17 -5.50 9.34
C GLN A 20 4.89 -6.32 9.37
N PHE A 21 5.02 -7.61 9.08
CA PHE A 21 3.94 -8.56 9.17
C PHE A 21 4.16 -9.48 10.37
N LEU A 22 3.13 -9.61 11.19
CA LEU A 22 3.13 -10.36 12.44
C LEU A 22 1.99 -11.37 12.43
N ASP A 23 2.24 -12.61 12.84
CA ASP A 23 1.17 -13.58 13.12
C ASP A 23 0.83 -13.51 14.61
N ILE A 24 -0.44 -13.27 14.95
CA ILE A 24 -0.86 -13.15 16.36
C ILE A 24 -0.68 -14.46 17.15
N ARG A 25 -0.60 -15.61 16.47
CA ARG A 25 -0.38 -16.91 17.09
C ARG A 25 1.09 -17.11 17.46
N ASN A 26 1.98 -16.40 16.78
CA ASN A 26 3.41 -16.44 17.03
C ASN A 26 3.93 -15.02 17.30
N GLN A 27 3.70 -14.56 18.53
CA GLN A 27 4.00 -13.19 18.97
C GLN A 27 5.50 -12.91 19.14
N SER A 28 6.38 -13.89 18.88
CA SER A 28 7.80 -13.74 19.18
C SER A 28 8.44 -12.68 18.29
N GLU A 29 8.19 -12.70 16.98
CA GLU A 29 8.82 -11.80 16.01
C GLU A 29 7.96 -11.61 14.75
N ALA A 30 8.17 -10.50 14.05
CA ALA A 30 7.60 -10.29 12.71
C ALA A 30 8.18 -11.31 11.74
N TYR A 31 7.32 -12.03 11.00
CA TYR A 31 7.78 -13.06 10.05
C TYR A 31 8.28 -12.46 8.74
N LEU A 32 7.88 -11.23 8.43
CA LEU A 32 8.32 -10.50 7.24
C LEU A 32 8.47 -9.02 7.56
N THR A 33 9.58 -8.43 7.12
CA THR A 33 9.80 -6.99 7.15
C THR A 33 10.14 -6.52 5.74
N ILE A 34 9.39 -5.54 5.23
CA ILE A 34 9.59 -4.91 3.93
C ILE A 34 10.05 -3.47 4.18
N ASP A 35 11.23 -3.11 3.66
CA ASP A 35 11.66 -1.71 3.57
C ASP A 35 11.07 -1.11 2.29
N ALA A 36 9.88 -0.51 2.40
CA ALA A 36 9.18 0.05 1.25
C ALA A 36 9.81 1.36 0.79
N HIS A 37 10.21 2.20 1.74
CA HIS A 37 10.73 3.53 1.50
C HIS A 37 11.81 3.89 2.52
N ARG A 38 12.87 4.57 2.10
CA ARG A 38 13.85 5.20 3.01
C ARG A 38 13.24 6.41 3.72
N GLY A 39 12.38 6.17 4.70
CA GLY A 39 11.64 7.20 5.42
C GLY A 39 10.46 7.80 4.64
N SER A 40 9.61 8.50 5.40
CA SER A 40 8.49 9.30 4.89
C SER A 40 7.34 8.49 4.30
N LEU A 41 7.00 7.35 4.91
CA LEU A 41 5.73 6.69 4.64
C LEU A 41 4.61 7.52 5.26
N THR A 42 3.62 7.90 4.45
CA THR A 42 2.52 8.79 4.86
C THR A 42 1.20 8.05 5.01
N ALA A 43 0.98 7.00 4.21
CA ALA A 43 -0.24 6.21 4.25
C ALA A 43 0.05 4.76 3.87
N PHE A 44 -0.81 3.85 4.32
CA PHE A 44 -0.72 2.43 4.05
C PHE A 44 -2.12 1.82 3.97
N ALA A 45 -2.33 0.85 3.09
CA ALA A 45 -3.58 0.13 2.93
C ALA A 45 -3.34 -1.35 2.62
N ILE A 46 -4.28 -2.19 3.02
CA ILE A 46 -4.25 -3.64 2.81
C ILE A 46 -5.54 -4.05 2.11
N HIS A 47 -5.46 -4.94 1.14
CA HIS A 47 -6.64 -5.51 0.52
C HIS A 47 -7.22 -6.65 1.38
N ARG A 48 -8.54 -6.73 1.51
CA ARG A 48 -9.19 -7.64 2.48
C ARG A 48 -9.16 -9.11 2.07
N HIS A 49 -9.18 -9.40 0.78
CA HIS A 49 -9.29 -10.76 0.24
C HIS A 49 -8.10 -11.18 -0.62
N ALA A 50 -7.23 -10.25 -0.98
CA ALA A 50 -6.12 -10.48 -1.90
C ALA A 50 -4.83 -10.21 -1.13
N PRO A 51 -3.75 -10.96 -1.40
CA PRO A 51 -2.47 -10.81 -0.74
C PRO A 51 -1.72 -9.55 -1.19
N LEU A 52 -2.37 -8.39 -1.12
CA LEU A 52 -1.88 -7.13 -1.66
C LEU A 52 -1.88 -6.05 -0.59
N VAL A 53 -0.79 -5.30 -0.54
CA VAL A 53 -0.63 -4.13 0.30
C VAL A 53 -0.11 -2.97 -0.53
N ALA A 54 -0.53 -1.75 -0.19
CA ALA A 54 -0.05 -0.53 -0.81
C ALA A 54 0.53 0.40 0.25
N SER A 55 1.74 0.88 0.01
CA SER A 55 2.38 1.91 0.81
C SER A 55 2.51 3.19 -0.01
N ASN A 56 2.31 4.33 0.63
CA ASN A 56 2.51 5.63 0.00
C ASN A 56 3.56 6.44 0.74
N SER A 57 4.37 7.16 -0.03
CA SER A 57 5.43 8.02 0.46
C SER A 57 5.17 9.50 0.18
N ALA A 58 5.73 10.36 1.04
CA ALA A 58 5.82 11.81 0.85
C ALA A 58 6.49 12.21 -0.47
N LYS A 59 7.29 11.30 -1.05
CA LYS A 59 7.96 11.47 -2.35
C LYS A 59 7.03 11.19 -3.55
N GLN A 60 5.72 11.23 -3.33
CA GLN A 60 4.70 11.04 -4.36
C GLN A 60 4.87 9.67 -5.08
N LEU A 61 5.09 8.65 -4.28
CA LEU A 61 5.33 7.29 -4.73
C LEU A 61 4.43 6.36 -3.95
N ILE A 62 3.57 5.63 -4.67
CA ILE A 62 2.86 4.49 -4.15
C ILE A 62 3.63 3.25 -4.61
N LYS A 63 3.90 2.34 -3.69
CA LYS A 63 4.40 1.02 -4.01
C LYS A 63 3.38 -0.01 -3.58
N VAL A 64 3.16 -0.98 -4.45
CA VAL A 64 2.28 -2.13 -4.20
C VAL A 64 3.18 -3.33 -3.97
N PHE A 65 2.93 -4.04 -2.88
CA PHE A 65 3.65 -5.25 -2.51
C PHE A 65 2.69 -6.42 -2.35
N ASN A 66 3.22 -7.61 -2.60
CA ASN A 66 2.63 -8.86 -2.17
C ASN A 66 2.88 -9.05 -0.67
N THR A 67 2.00 -9.79 0.01
CA THR A 67 2.21 -10.27 1.40
C THR A 67 3.43 -11.19 1.57
N GLU A 68 4.04 -11.63 0.47
CA GLU A 68 5.29 -12.41 0.44
C GLU A 68 6.55 -11.51 0.42
N GLY A 69 6.38 -10.20 0.29
CA GLY A 69 7.49 -9.24 0.31
C GLY A 69 7.93 -8.72 -1.05
N GLU A 70 7.39 -9.28 -2.14
CA GLU A 70 7.72 -8.85 -3.49
C GLU A 70 7.05 -7.52 -3.85
N GLN A 71 7.80 -6.62 -4.48
CA GLN A 71 7.25 -5.38 -5.03
C GLN A 71 6.62 -5.66 -6.40
N LEU A 72 5.31 -5.53 -6.49
CA LEU A 72 4.54 -5.79 -7.71
C LEU A 72 4.54 -4.58 -8.64
N ASP A 73 4.26 -3.40 -8.08
CA ASP A 73 4.14 -2.18 -8.87
C ASP A 73 4.62 -0.93 -8.11
N THR A 74 4.97 0.10 -8.86
CA THR A 74 5.33 1.42 -8.35
C THR A 74 4.64 2.50 -9.17
N ILE A 75 3.64 3.11 -8.57
CA ILE A 75 2.87 4.20 -9.16
C ILE A 75 3.47 5.52 -8.67
N ARG A 76 3.90 6.36 -9.62
CA ARG A 76 4.40 7.71 -9.32
C ARG A 76 3.34 8.74 -9.71
N TYR A 77 3.08 9.70 -8.84
CA TYR A 77 2.28 10.85 -9.25
C TYR A 77 3.11 11.73 -10.19
N SER A 78 2.77 11.70 -11.47
CA SER A 78 3.35 12.62 -12.44
C SER A 78 2.77 14.01 -12.24
N PRO A 79 3.59 15.07 -12.22
CA PRO A 79 3.08 16.43 -12.17
C PRO A 79 2.32 16.73 -13.45
N ASN A 80 1.07 17.19 -13.34
CA ASN A 80 0.35 17.70 -14.50
C ASN A 80 1.07 18.95 -15.04
N PHE A 81 1.08 19.06 -16.36
CA PHE A 81 1.80 19.98 -17.26
C PHE A 81 1.90 21.48 -16.88
N MET A 82 1.22 21.95 -15.82
CA MET A 82 1.25 23.35 -15.36
C MET A 82 1.83 23.54 -13.96
N ALA A 83 2.94 22.86 -13.62
CA ALA A 83 3.77 23.14 -12.45
C ALA A 83 3.05 23.19 -11.08
N ARG A 84 1.82 22.65 -10.97
CA ARG A 84 1.17 22.48 -9.67
C ARG A 84 1.89 21.34 -8.98
N LYS A 85 2.59 21.65 -7.89
CA LYS A 85 3.21 20.65 -7.01
C LYS A 85 2.12 19.69 -6.59
N VAL A 86 2.15 18.48 -7.13
CA VAL A 86 1.20 17.44 -6.72
C VAL A 86 1.45 17.16 -5.24
N GLY A 87 0.41 17.25 -4.44
CA GLY A 87 0.44 16.98 -3.03
C GLY A 87 0.81 15.54 -2.79
N SER A 88 1.57 15.27 -1.72
CA SER A 88 1.77 13.89 -1.31
C SER A 88 0.40 13.26 -1.03
N ALA A 89 0.24 12.00 -1.41
CA ALA A 89 -0.89 11.25 -0.88
C ALA A 89 -0.82 11.14 0.64
N THR A 90 -1.97 11.26 1.28
CA THR A 90 -2.16 11.21 2.73
C THR A 90 -3.08 10.07 3.15
N SER A 91 -3.84 9.53 2.20
CA SER A 91 -4.71 8.38 2.43
C SER A 91 -4.65 7.41 1.26
N LEU A 92 -4.71 6.12 1.59
CA LEU A 92 -4.86 5.02 0.66
C LEU A 92 -6.02 4.15 1.14
N ALA A 93 -6.84 3.68 0.22
CA ALA A 93 -7.91 2.73 0.53
C ALA A 93 -8.11 1.76 -0.64
N PHE A 94 -8.16 0.47 -0.34
CA PHE A 94 -8.55 -0.53 -1.31
C PHE A 94 -10.07 -0.72 -1.34
N HIS A 95 -10.59 -1.05 -2.52
CA HIS A 95 -11.95 -1.56 -2.62
C HIS A 95 -12.04 -2.95 -1.95
N PRO A 96 -13.14 -3.30 -1.26
CA PRO A 96 -13.24 -4.56 -0.52
C PRO A 96 -13.22 -5.82 -1.39
N TYR A 97 -13.68 -5.74 -2.65
CA TYR A 97 -13.88 -6.89 -3.54
C TYR A 97 -13.12 -6.82 -4.87
N GLN A 98 -12.54 -5.69 -5.21
CA GLN A 98 -11.91 -5.46 -6.52
C GLN A 98 -10.52 -4.89 -6.26
N ILE A 99 -9.58 -5.18 -7.17
CA ILE A 99 -8.22 -4.64 -7.12
C ILE A 99 -8.24 -3.19 -7.63
N LEU A 100 -8.89 -2.34 -6.84
CA LEU A 100 -8.97 -0.89 -7.05
C LEU A 100 -8.35 -0.20 -5.84
N LEU A 101 -7.44 0.73 -6.10
CA LEU A 101 -6.79 1.54 -5.08
C LEU A 101 -7.19 3.00 -5.25
N ALA A 102 -7.84 3.55 -4.23
CA ALA A 102 -8.09 4.98 -4.14
C ALA A 102 -6.95 5.64 -3.35
N ALA A 103 -6.44 6.75 -3.87
CA ALA A 103 -5.39 7.52 -3.22
C ALA A 103 -5.77 9.00 -3.14
N GLY A 104 -5.85 9.50 -1.91
CA GLY A 104 -6.17 10.89 -1.62
C GLY A 104 -4.90 11.72 -1.45
N SER A 105 -4.82 12.85 -2.15
CA SER A 105 -3.73 13.82 -2.08
C SER A 105 -4.09 15.05 -1.24
N THR A 106 -3.09 15.72 -0.67
CA THR A 106 -3.28 17.05 -0.04
C THR A 106 -3.80 18.11 -0.99
N ASP A 107 -3.74 17.89 -2.31
CA ASP A 107 -4.15 18.84 -3.34
C ASP A 107 -5.65 18.82 -3.65
N ALA A 108 -6.46 18.26 -2.75
CA ALA A 108 -7.89 18.03 -2.97
C ALA A 108 -8.18 17.20 -4.23
N CYS A 109 -7.22 16.37 -4.66
CA CYS A 109 -7.37 15.43 -5.77
C CYS A 109 -7.39 14.00 -5.22
N VAL A 110 -8.26 13.17 -5.80
CA VAL A 110 -8.31 11.73 -5.52
C VAL A 110 -8.05 11.00 -6.83
N SER A 111 -7.04 10.15 -6.82
CA SER A 111 -6.71 9.26 -7.95
C SER A 111 -7.27 7.87 -7.65
N ILE A 112 -7.86 7.23 -8.66
CA ILE A 112 -8.28 5.84 -8.58
C ILE A 112 -7.41 5.05 -9.55
N TYR A 113 -6.77 4.01 -9.04
CA TYR A 113 -5.96 3.09 -9.81
C TYR A 113 -6.70 1.76 -9.92
N ALA A 114 -6.82 1.26 -11.14
CA ALA A 114 -7.37 -0.05 -11.45
C ALA A 114 -6.28 -0.88 -12.12
N ASP A 115 -6.23 -2.16 -11.77
CA ASP A 115 -5.45 -3.13 -12.53
C ASP A 115 -6.28 -3.56 -13.75
N GLU A 116 -5.79 -3.28 -14.96
CA GLU A 116 -6.41 -3.79 -16.19
C GLU A 116 -5.99 -5.24 -16.38
N VAL A 117 -6.86 -6.16 -15.94
CA VAL A 117 -6.77 -7.55 -16.38
C VAL A 117 -7.30 -7.59 -17.81
N ASP A 118 -6.40 -7.41 -18.78
CA ASP A 118 -6.70 -7.69 -20.19
C ASP A 118 -7.25 -9.12 -20.28
N ALA A 119 -8.54 -9.22 -20.61
CA ALA A 119 -9.27 -10.47 -20.77
C ALA A 119 -9.09 -11.07 -22.16
#